data_AF-A0A1M5WXJ7-F1
#
_entry.id   AF-A0A1M5WXJ7-F1
#
_cell.length_a   1.000
_cell.length_b   1.000
_cell.length_c   1.000
_cell.angle_alpha   90.00
_cell.angle_beta   90.00
_cell.angle_gamma   90.00
#
_symmetry.space_group_name_H-M   'P 1'
#
loop_
_entity.id
_entity.type
_entity.pdbx_description
1 polymer ?
#
loop_
_entity_poly.entity_id
_entity_poly.type
_entity_poly.pdbx_seq_one_letter_code
_entity_poly.pdbx_strand_id
1 'polypeptide(L)'
;MTQPKISYIQEFILDKNSVQLFPASVGEVISNDDQRRIDKNPDMTFGEFTQIKNFAKQDKYSVSIEDNSGGIQYMTILAKGDFNGDQVEDLLLSVNNQVKEGTYNTYNLYVLTKTTQNGLWKIINSYPKKYKNLR
;
A
#
# COMPACT_ATOMS: atom_id res chain seq x y z
N MET A 1 9.44 15.39 -11.01
CA MET A 1 9.76 13.97 -11.22
C MET A 1 11.04 13.92 -12.00
N THR A 2 12.08 13.34 -11.41
CA THR A 2 13.39 13.10 -12.05
C THR A 2 13.40 11.69 -12.62
N GLN A 3 14.36 11.39 -13.51
CA GLN A 3 14.55 10.02 -13.98
C GLN A 3 15.32 9.24 -12.91
N PRO A 4 14.83 8.07 -12.43
CA PRO A 4 15.56 7.25 -11.49
C PRO A 4 16.85 6.71 -12.13
N LYS A 5 17.90 6.56 -11.34
CA LYS A 5 19.15 5.90 -11.77
C LYS A 5 19.28 4.48 -11.22
N ILE A 6 18.57 4.18 -10.15
CA ILE A 6 18.57 2.88 -9.48
C ILE A 6 17.11 2.41 -9.39
N SER A 7 16.85 1.15 -9.73
CA SER A 7 15.55 0.54 -9.49
C SER A 7 15.69 -0.81 -8.81
N TYR A 8 14.92 -1.00 -7.74
CA TYR A 8 14.70 -2.27 -7.06
C TYR A 8 13.29 -2.83 -7.37
N ILE A 9 12.54 -2.15 -8.24
CA ILE A 9 11.14 -2.44 -8.54
C ILE A 9 10.86 -2.50 -10.05
N GLN A 10 11.90 -2.52 -10.89
CA GLN A 10 11.80 -2.57 -12.35
C GLN A 10 10.83 -3.68 -12.80
N GLU A 11 11.10 -4.89 -12.31
CA GLU A 11 10.31 -6.12 -12.57
C GLU A 11 9.20 -6.35 -11.54
N PHE A 12 8.84 -5.34 -10.75
CA PHE A 12 7.75 -5.47 -9.78
C PHE A 12 6.41 -5.71 -10.47
N ILE A 13 5.72 -6.75 -10.01
CA ILE A 13 4.38 -7.16 -10.44
C ILE A 13 3.45 -7.05 -9.24
N LEU A 14 2.25 -6.50 -9.43
CA LEU A 14 1.21 -6.50 -8.42
C LEU A 14 0.48 -7.86 -8.43
N ASP A 15 0.75 -8.67 -7.41
CA ASP A 15 0.18 -10.00 -7.20
C ASP A 15 -0.03 -10.29 -5.70
N LYS A 16 -0.54 -11.48 -5.36
CA LYS A 16 -0.84 -11.82 -3.97
C LYS A 16 0.41 -11.84 -3.08
N ASN A 17 1.57 -12.20 -3.62
CA ASN A 17 2.80 -12.34 -2.82
C ASN A 17 3.43 -10.97 -2.56
N SER A 18 3.50 -10.14 -3.60
CA SER A 18 4.05 -8.78 -3.56
C SER A 18 3.22 -7.85 -2.68
N VAL A 19 1.89 -7.89 -2.76
CA VAL A 19 1.01 -7.04 -1.95
C VAL A 19 1.18 -7.32 -0.46
N GLN A 20 1.38 -8.58 -0.07
CA GLN A 20 1.61 -8.94 1.33
C GLN A 20 2.84 -8.24 1.93
N LEU A 21 3.80 -7.80 1.12
CA LEU A 21 5.03 -7.14 1.56
C LEU A 21 4.91 -5.62 1.68
N PHE A 22 3.79 -5.01 1.26
CA PHE A 22 3.57 -3.58 1.47
C PHE A 22 3.44 -3.24 2.95
N PRO A 23 3.65 -1.98 3.36
CA PRO A 23 3.41 -1.57 4.74
C PRO A 23 1.94 -1.77 5.14
N ALA A 24 1.69 -2.18 6.38
CA ALA A 24 0.34 -2.41 6.92
C ALA A 24 -0.59 -1.20 6.75
N SER A 25 -0.04 0.01 6.78
CA SER A 25 -0.78 1.27 6.62
C SER A 25 -1.32 1.51 5.21
N VAL A 26 -0.93 0.70 4.21
CA VAL A 26 -1.59 0.61 2.89
C VAL A 26 -2.96 -0.07 3.01
N GLY A 27 -3.14 -0.95 4.01
CA GLY A 27 -4.37 -1.67 4.28
C GLY A 27 -5.55 -0.80 4.72
N GLU A 28 -6.68 -1.47 4.93
CA GLU A 28 -7.89 -0.83 5.42
C GLU A 28 -7.75 -0.53 6.92
N VAL A 29 -7.43 0.72 7.26
CA VAL A 29 -7.28 1.19 8.64
C VAL A 29 -8.55 1.95 9.03
N ILE A 30 -9.48 1.28 9.70
CA ILE A 30 -10.82 1.81 10.00
C ILE A 30 -11.05 2.15 11.47
N SER A 31 -10.14 1.73 12.36
CA SER A 31 -10.25 1.98 13.80
C SER A 31 -8.99 2.58 14.42
N ASN A 32 -9.17 3.19 15.60
CA ASN A 32 -8.04 3.64 16.43
C ASN A 32 -7.20 2.46 16.93
N ASP A 33 -7.74 1.25 17.00
CA ASP A 33 -7.00 0.05 17.38
C ASP A 33 -6.08 -0.40 16.24
N ASP A 34 -6.55 -0.33 15.00
CA ASP A 34 -5.73 -0.59 13.81
C ASP A 34 -4.55 0.38 13.75
N GLN A 35 -4.82 1.67 13.93
CA GLN A 35 -3.77 2.69 13.94
C GLN A 35 -2.77 2.44 15.06
N ARG A 36 -3.24 2.16 16.29
CA ARG A 36 -2.36 1.82 17.41
C ARG A 36 -1.53 0.56 17.17
N ARG A 37 -2.08 -0.44 16.48
CA ARG A 37 -1.37 -1.68 16.13
C ARG A 37 -0.23 -1.40 15.15
N ILE A 38 -0.48 -0.55 14.15
CA ILE A 38 0.54 -0.11 13.18
C ILE A 38 1.59 0.75 13.85
N ASP A 39 1.19 1.72 14.69
CA ASP A 39 2.14 2.62 15.37
C ASP A 39 3.10 1.86 16.30
N LYS A 40 2.63 0.77 16.92
CA LYS A 40 3.47 -0.12 17.75
C LYS A 40 4.38 -1.03 16.94
N ASN A 41 4.08 -1.27 15.67
CA ASN A 41 4.79 -2.21 14.80
C ASN A 41 5.03 -1.55 13.44
N PRO A 42 5.97 -0.58 13.35
CA PRO A 42 6.16 0.22 12.14
C PRO A 42 6.59 -0.58 10.91
N ASP A 43 7.21 -1.75 11.11
CA ASP A 43 7.63 -2.67 10.06
C ASP A 43 6.56 -3.73 9.71
N MET A 44 5.38 -3.67 10.35
CA MET A 44 4.27 -4.59 10.07
C MET A 44 3.88 -4.48 8.61
N THR A 45 3.78 -5.63 7.97
CA THR A 45 3.42 -5.77 6.58
C THR A 45 1.90 -5.88 6.41
N PHE A 46 1.43 -5.63 5.20
CA PHE A 46 0.04 -5.79 4.82
C PHE A 46 -0.43 -7.23 5.03
N GLY A 47 0.42 -8.23 4.77
CA GLY A 47 0.07 -9.64 4.98
C GLY A 47 -0.11 -10.01 6.45
N GLU A 48 0.62 -9.35 7.36
CA GLU A 48 0.45 -9.52 8.81
C GLU A 48 -0.79 -8.77 9.33
N PHE A 49 -1.09 -7.60 8.75
CA PHE A 49 -2.21 -6.74 9.15
C PHE A 49 -3.56 -7.24 8.60
N THR A 50 -3.61 -7.55 7.30
CA THR A 50 -4.80 -7.89 6.53
C THR A 50 -4.85 -9.39 6.25
N GLN A 51 -5.90 -10.06 6.72
CA GLN A 51 -6.12 -11.48 6.44
C GLN A 51 -6.83 -11.65 5.09
N ILE A 52 -6.06 -11.83 4.03
CA ILE A 52 -6.57 -11.96 2.65
C ILE A 52 -7.42 -13.24 2.53
N LYS A 53 -8.73 -13.05 2.31
CA LYS A 53 -9.70 -14.11 2.02
C LYS A 53 -9.74 -14.41 0.52
N ASN A 54 -9.99 -13.39 -0.29
CA ASN A 54 -10.00 -13.49 -1.75
C ASN A 54 -8.99 -12.53 -2.36
N PHE A 55 -8.36 -12.97 -3.45
CA PHE A 55 -7.46 -12.16 -4.26
C PHE A 55 -7.80 -12.39 -5.72
N ALA A 56 -8.06 -11.32 -6.47
CA ALA A 56 -8.28 -11.40 -7.89
C ALA A 56 -7.46 -10.34 -8.63
N LYS A 57 -6.78 -10.78 -9.69
CA LYS A 57 -6.11 -9.88 -10.62
C LYS A 57 -7.15 -9.31 -11.59
N GLN A 58 -7.24 -7.99 -11.67
CA GLN A 58 -8.16 -7.31 -12.58
C GLN A 58 -7.49 -7.06 -13.93
N ASP A 59 -6.23 -6.63 -13.89
CA ASP A 59 -5.38 -6.43 -15.07
C ASP A 59 -3.89 -6.52 -14.68
N LYS A 60 -2.98 -6.04 -15.54
CA LYS A 60 -1.53 -6.05 -15.28
C LYS A 60 -1.11 -5.20 -14.07
N TYR A 61 -1.86 -4.14 -13.77
CA TYR A 61 -1.55 -3.11 -12.78
C TYR A 61 -2.55 -3.08 -11.62
N SER A 62 -3.69 -3.76 -11.73
CA SER A 62 -4.79 -3.69 -10.76
C SER A 62 -5.17 -5.04 -10.17
N VAL A 63 -5.47 -5.04 -8.87
CA VAL A 63 -5.95 -6.20 -8.11
C VAL A 63 -7.09 -5.80 -7.19
N SER A 64 -7.95 -6.76 -6.85
CA SER A 64 -8.96 -6.64 -5.81
C SER A 64 -8.72 -7.68 -4.71
N ILE A 65 -8.86 -7.26 -3.46
CA ILE A 65 -8.62 -8.05 -2.26
C ILE A 65 -9.87 -7.98 -1.41
N GLU A 66 -10.35 -9.13 -0.92
CA GLU A 66 -11.35 -9.21 0.13
C GLU A 66 -10.67 -9.77 1.39
N ASP A 67 -10.92 -9.17 2.54
CA ASP A 67 -10.46 -9.69 3.82
C ASP A 67 -11.57 -10.42 4.60
N ASN A 68 -11.20 -11.02 5.73
CA ASN A 68 -12.15 -11.77 6.57
C ASN A 68 -13.14 -10.89 7.35
N SER A 69 -12.96 -9.57 7.37
CA SER A 69 -13.88 -8.61 8.01
C SER A 69 -14.98 -8.12 7.07
N GLY A 70 -14.90 -8.49 5.77
CA GLY A 70 -15.79 -7.96 4.73
C GLY A 70 -15.28 -6.67 4.08
N GLY A 71 -14.03 -6.29 4.39
CA GLY A 71 -13.29 -5.24 3.72
C GLY A 71 -12.93 -5.64 2.29
N ILE A 72 -13.12 -4.71 1.36
CA ILE A 72 -12.81 -4.85 -0.06
C ILE A 72 -11.83 -3.74 -0.43
N GLN A 73 -10.70 -4.13 -1.01
CA GLN A 73 -9.64 -3.22 -1.38
C GLN A 73 -9.26 -3.37 -2.85
N TYR A 74 -9.32 -2.26 -3.58
CA TYR A 74 -8.84 -2.18 -4.97
C TYR A 74 -7.51 -1.44 -4.98
N MET A 75 -6.46 -2.12 -5.43
CA MET A 75 -5.13 -1.55 -5.56
C MET A 75 -4.75 -1.44 -7.03
N THR A 76 -4.24 -0.28 -7.46
CA THR A 76 -3.77 -0.05 -8.83
C THR A 76 -2.44 0.67 -8.84
N ILE A 77 -1.44 0.11 -9.53
CA ILE A 77 -0.21 0.82 -9.86
C ILE A 77 -0.54 1.91 -10.89
N LEU A 78 -0.35 3.17 -10.52
CA LEU A 78 -0.57 4.30 -11.42
C LEU A 78 0.68 4.68 -12.20
N ALA A 79 1.85 4.63 -11.56
CA ALA A 79 3.12 5.00 -12.16
C ALA A 79 4.32 4.43 -11.38
N LYS A 80 5.47 4.37 -12.05
CA LYS A 80 6.79 4.19 -11.42
C LYS A 80 7.67 5.38 -11.79
N GLY A 81 8.53 5.83 -10.89
CA GLY A 81 9.44 6.95 -11.12
C GLY A 81 10.09 7.44 -9.84
N ASP A 82 11.00 8.41 -9.93
CA ASP A 82 11.63 9.04 -8.77
C ASP A 82 10.76 10.22 -8.29
N PHE A 83 9.96 9.98 -7.25
CA PHE A 83 8.99 10.96 -6.74
C PHE A 83 9.57 11.86 -5.64
N ASN A 84 10.64 11.44 -4.96
CA ASN A 84 11.27 12.20 -3.87
C ASN A 84 12.62 12.83 -4.25
N GLY A 85 13.16 12.55 -5.44
CA GLY A 85 14.42 13.09 -5.95
C GLY A 85 15.68 12.37 -5.44
N ASP A 86 15.55 11.18 -4.85
CA ASP A 86 16.69 10.43 -4.30
C ASP A 86 17.40 9.52 -5.31
N GLN A 87 16.97 9.56 -6.58
CA GLN A 87 17.45 8.75 -7.71
C GLN A 87 17.08 7.25 -7.64
N VAL A 88 16.25 6.84 -6.68
CA VAL A 88 15.65 5.50 -6.60
C VAL A 88 14.25 5.52 -7.24
N GLU A 89 13.90 4.45 -7.96
CA GLU A 89 12.55 4.30 -8.51
C GLU A 89 11.53 3.95 -7.41
N ASP A 90 10.48 4.76 -7.30
CA ASP A 90 9.33 4.56 -6.42
C ASP A 90 8.08 4.13 -7.22
N LEU A 91 7.08 3.66 -6.49
CA LEU A 91 5.79 3.19 -6.98
C LEU A 91 4.67 4.12 -6.50
N LEU A 92 3.91 4.71 -7.43
CA LEU A 92 2.66 5.39 -7.10
C LEU A 92 1.51 4.38 -7.15
N LEU A 93 0.89 4.15 -5.99
CA LEU A 93 -0.19 3.19 -5.79
C LEU A 93 -1.48 3.92 -5.41
N SER A 94 -2.57 3.64 -6.14
CA SER A 94 -3.93 3.97 -5.71
C SER A 94 -4.51 2.83 -4.90
N VAL A 95 -5.16 3.16 -3.78
CA VAL A 95 -5.86 2.21 -2.92
C VAL A 95 -7.25 2.73 -2.62
N ASN A 96 -8.26 1.97 -3.02
CA ASN A 96 -9.64 2.21 -2.69
C ASN A 96 -10.15 1.15 -1.71
N ASN A 97 -10.60 1.56 -0.52
CA ASN A 97 -11.18 0.66 0.48
C ASN A 97 -12.69 0.84 0.52
N GLN A 98 -13.42 -0.26 0.65
CA GLN A 98 -14.87 -0.32 0.79
C GLN A 98 -15.25 -1.43 1.77
N VAL A 99 -16.40 -1.31 2.42
CA VAL A 99 -17.00 -2.40 3.20
C VAL A 99 -18.20 -2.96 2.44
N LYS A 100 -18.26 -4.29 2.28
CA LYS A 100 -19.27 -5.00 1.46
C LYS A 100 -20.72 -4.59 1.77
N GLU A 101 -21.01 -4.25 3.02
CA GLU A 101 -22.36 -3.90 3.50
C GLU A 101 -22.40 -2.54 4.22
N GLY A 102 -21.63 -1.56 3.74
CA GLY A 102 -21.58 -0.22 4.35
C GLY A 102 -21.43 0.92 3.35
N THR A 103 -21.48 2.14 3.88
CA THR A 103 -21.21 3.37 3.11
C THR A 103 -19.76 3.82 3.22
N TYR A 104 -18.92 3.08 3.95
CA TYR A 104 -17.51 3.40 4.10
C TYR A 104 -16.82 3.22 2.75
N ASN A 105 -16.18 4.29 2.30
CA ASN A 105 -15.38 4.31 1.09
C ASN A 105 -14.23 5.30 1.28
N THR A 106 -13.00 4.89 1.02
CA THR A 106 -11.83 5.78 1.03
C THR A 106 -10.98 5.62 -0.21
N TYR A 107 -10.38 6.71 -0.65
CA TYR A 107 -9.40 6.73 -1.73
C TYR A 107 -8.10 7.31 -1.20
N ASN A 108 -7.04 6.50 -1.27
CA ASN A 108 -5.71 6.89 -0.85
C ASN A 108 -4.72 6.71 -2.00
N LEU A 109 -3.79 7.63 -2.14
CA LEU A 109 -2.59 7.45 -2.96
C LEU A 109 -1.40 7.26 -2.03
N TYR A 110 -0.55 6.28 -2.33
CA TYR A 110 0.70 6.05 -1.63
C TYR A 110 1.86 6.12 -2.62
N VAL A 111 2.93 6.79 -2.21
CA VAL A 111 4.23 6.67 -2.87
C VAL A 111 5.06 5.71 -2.04
N LEU A 112 5.38 4.57 -2.63
CA LEU A 112 6.11 3.47 -2.00
C LEU A 112 7.50 3.35 -2.59
N THR A 113 8.52 3.24 -1.74
CA THR A 113 9.90 3.03 -2.16
C THR A 113 10.47 1.73 -1.62
N LYS A 114 11.50 1.22 -2.30
CA LYS A 114 12.29 0.06 -1.87
C LYS A 114 13.75 0.35 -2.16
N THR A 115 14.62 0.29 -1.15
CA THR A 115 16.04 0.66 -1.29
C THR A 115 16.98 -0.53 -1.45
N THR A 116 16.47 -1.76 -1.40
CA THR A 116 17.23 -3.00 -1.68
C THR A 116 16.29 -4.06 -2.28
N GLN A 117 16.82 -5.01 -3.05
CA GLN A 117 16.01 -6.03 -3.74
C GLN A 117 15.10 -6.83 -2.80
N ASN A 118 15.56 -7.12 -1.58
CA ASN A 118 14.84 -7.92 -0.58
C ASN A 118 14.43 -7.09 0.66
N GLY A 119 14.58 -5.76 0.61
CA GLY A 119 14.24 -4.87 1.72
C GLY A 119 12.74 -4.70 1.92
N LEU A 120 12.39 -4.08 3.03
CA LEU A 120 11.01 -3.67 3.30
C LEU A 120 10.59 -2.52 2.38
N TRP A 121 9.32 -2.52 2.00
CA TRP A 121 8.68 -1.35 1.39
C TRP A 121 8.52 -0.24 2.43
N LYS A 122 8.63 1.00 1.98
CA LYS A 122 8.41 2.19 2.82
C LYS A 122 7.46 3.15 2.13
N ILE A 123 6.53 3.74 2.88
CA ILE A 123 5.73 4.87 2.39
C ILE A 123 6.56 6.14 2.58
N ILE A 124 6.80 6.86 1.48
CA ILE A 124 7.47 8.18 1.52
C ILE A 124 6.48 9.33 1.40
N ASN A 125 5.28 9.07 0.87
CA ASN A 125 4.21 10.06 0.82
C ASN A 125 2.82 9.41 0.76
N SER A 126 1.79 10.11 1.23
CA SER A 126 0.41 9.64 1.19
C SER A 126 -0.58 10.79 0.97
N TYR A 127 -1.68 10.50 0.28
CA TYR A 127 -2.75 11.44 0.00
C TYR A 127 -4.12 10.79 0.25
N PRO A 128 -5.01 11.39 1.07
CA PRO A 128 -4.76 12.55 1.91
C PRO A 128 -3.60 12.30 2.89
N LYS A 129 -2.89 13.36 3.28
CA LYS A 129 -1.81 13.21 4.27
C LYS A 129 -2.42 12.68 5.56
N LYS A 130 -1.94 11.53 6.02
CA LYS A 130 -2.28 11.02 7.35
C LYS A 130 -1.65 11.96 8.39
N TYR A 131 -2.48 12.77 9.05
CA TYR A 131 -2.02 13.58 10.17
C TYR A 131 -1.67 12.62 11.31
N LYS A 132 -0.43 12.72 11.84
CA LYS A 132 -0.17 12.18 13.17
C LYS A 132 -1.10 12.96 14.10
N ASN A 133 -2.11 12.30 14.65
CA ASN A 133 -2.92 12.89 15.70
C ASN A 133 -1.96 13.26 16.84
N LEU A 134 -1.69 14.55 16.99
CA LEU A 134 -1.07 15.11 18.19
C LEU A 134 -2.09 14.91 19.31
N ARG A 135 -1.93 13.85 20.09
CA ARG A 135 -2.58 13.68 21.38
C ARG A 135 -1.54 13.20 22.38
#